data_AF-A0A8B6XZ79-F1
#
_entry.id   AF-A0A8B6XZ79-F1
#
_cell.length_a   1.000
_cell.length_b   1.000
_cell.length_c   1.000
_cell.angle_alpha   90.00
_cell.angle_beta   90.00
_cell.angle_gamma   90.00
#
_symmetry.space_group_name_H-M   'P 1'
#
loop_
_entity.id
_entity.type
_entity.pdbx_description
1 polymer ?
#
loop_
_entity_poly.entity_id
_entity_poly.type
_entity_poly.pdbx_seq_one_letter_code
_entity_poly.pdbx_strand_id
1 'polypeptide(L)'
;MSIKRVINTAVTSTTVNNVRLFMTTTKLNHSPNLKKKQAPQLDQKKLQRQKELEEAKLRKQIITPPIDPDSVPHPFWFNADRQRQSAILSEKELEERDLILKDWSRLQMNNHMACLQSIKIKVKCRTNALQELKKESEFLYNQAILVDRQMFPLTLVGPVETPPLDGYEAPDFVTEKKHATQLTHIRW
;
A
#
# COMPACT_ATOMS: atom_id res chain seq x y z
N MET A 1 20.70 -46.09 6.10
CA MET A 1 19.90 -45.83 4.88
C MET A 1 19.27 -44.45 4.99
N SER A 2 19.70 -43.49 4.18
CA SER A 2 19.28 -42.07 4.27
C SER A 2 18.41 -41.70 3.09
N ILE A 3 17.12 -41.43 3.33
CA ILE A 3 16.14 -41.06 2.31
C ILE A 3 16.14 -39.53 2.20
N LYS A 4 16.76 -39.00 1.15
CA LYS A 4 16.66 -37.58 0.79
C LYS A 4 15.35 -37.35 0.04
N ARG A 5 14.40 -36.64 0.66
CA ARG A 5 13.20 -36.13 -0.02
C ARG A 5 13.61 -35.03 -0.99
N VAL A 6 13.46 -35.30 -2.28
CA VAL A 6 13.54 -34.29 -3.34
C VAL A 6 12.17 -33.61 -3.44
N ILE A 7 12.08 -32.36 -2.99
CA ILE A 7 10.87 -31.55 -3.16
C ILE A 7 11.01 -30.83 -4.50
N ASN A 8 10.38 -31.38 -5.54
CA ASN A 8 10.20 -30.70 -6.81
C ASN A 8 9.11 -29.64 -6.66
N THR A 9 9.48 -28.36 -6.49
CA THR A 9 8.55 -27.24 -6.61
C THR A 9 8.44 -26.84 -8.08
N ALA A 10 7.48 -27.42 -8.80
CA ALA A 10 7.07 -26.92 -10.10
C ALA A 10 6.31 -25.60 -9.89
N VAL A 11 6.95 -24.47 -10.20
CA VAL A 11 6.32 -23.15 -10.21
C VAL A 11 5.46 -23.07 -11.47
N THR A 12 4.13 -23.16 -11.31
CA THR A 12 3.16 -22.94 -12.37
C THR A 12 3.10 -21.45 -12.72
N SER A 13 3.68 -21.10 -13.87
CA SER A 13 3.56 -19.78 -14.48
C SER A 13 2.10 -19.51 -14.84
N THR A 14 1.40 -18.75 -14.00
CA THR A 14 0.05 -18.26 -14.32
C THR A 14 0.19 -16.95 -15.09
N THR A 15 -0.10 -16.99 -16.39
CA THR A 15 -0.14 -15.83 -17.27
C THR A 15 -1.41 -15.02 -17.00
N VAL A 16 -1.29 -13.96 -16.21
CA VAL A 16 -2.37 -12.97 -16.06
C VAL A 16 -2.22 -11.94 -17.17
N ASN A 17 -3.16 -11.96 -18.13
CA ASN A 17 -3.30 -10.93 -19.17
C ASN A 17 -3.73 -9.60 -18.52
N ASN A 18 -2.76 -8.76 -18.17
CA ASN A 18 -2.98 -7.42 -17.64
C ASN A 18 -3.24 -6.43 -18.78
N VAL A 19 -4.49 -5.97 -18.91
CA VAL A 19 -4.85 -4.80 -19.71
C VAL A 19 -4.51 -3.53 -18.91
N ARG A 20 -3.28 -3.04 -19.14
CA ARG A 20 -2.83 -1.63 -19.19
C ARG A 20 -2.95 -0.69 -17.95
N LEU A 21 -1.74 -0.35 -17.46
CA LEU A 21 -1.19 1.01 -17.25
C LEU A 21 -1.34 1.76 -15.91
N PHE A 22 -1.34 1.05 -14.78
CA PHE A 22 -0.70 1.55 -13.55
C PHE A 22 0.22 0.47 -12.96
N MET A 23 1.48 0.42 -13.41
CA MET A 23 2.52 -0.33 -12.71
C MET A 23 3.00 0.53 -11.53
N THR A 24 2.49 0.25 -10.32
CA THR A 24 3.12 0.67 -9.06
C THR A 24 4.29 -0.25 -8.69
N THR A 25 4.49 -1.33 -9.44
CA THR A 25 5.66 -2.18 -9.28
C THR A 25 6.90 -1.36 -9.56
N THR A 26 7.75 -1.22 -8.55
CA THR A 26 9.12 -0.74 -8.65
C THR A 26 9.73 -1.33 -9.91
N LYS A 27 10.36 -0.52 -10.76
CA LYS A 27 11.13 -1.04 -11.90
C LYS A 27 12.06 -2.11 -11.35
N LEU A 28 11.84 -3.36 -11.74
CA LEU A 28 12.69 -4.46 -11.33
C LEU A 28 14.03 -4.23 -12.03
N ASN A 29 14.98 -3.60 -11.33
CA ASN A 29 16.35 -3.41 -11.79
C ASN A 29 17.12 -4.75 -11.72
N HIS A 30 16.53 -5.81 -12.26
CA HIS A 30 17.11 -7.12 -12.37
C HIS A 30 17.36 -7.37 -13.85
N SER A 31 18.59 -7.75 -14.21
CA SER A 31 18.85 -8.30 -15.55
C SER A 31 18.32 -9.74 -15.58
N PRO A 32 17.16 -10.03 -16.19
CA PRO A 32 16.67 -11.42 -16.26
C PRO A 32 17.76 -12.25 -16.92
N ASN A 33 18.07 -13.42 -16.34
CA ASN A 33 19.17 -14.32 -16.68
C ASN A 33 19.38 -14.49 -18.20
N LEU A 34 20.06 -13.54 -18.82
CA LEU A 34 20.58 -13.65 -20.17
C LEU A 34 21.67 -14.70 -20.06
N LYS A 35 21.47 -15.85 -20.73
CA LYS A 35 22.56 -16.80 -20.98
C LYS A 35 23.74 -15.98 -21.49
N LYS A 36 24.85 -15.99 -20.75
CA LYS A 36 26.06 -15.22 -21.08
C LYS A 36 26.43 -15.56 -22.53
N LYS A 37 26.07 -14.71 -23.50
CA LYS A 37 26.76 -14.71 -24.79
C LYS A 37 28.22 -14.44 -24.45
N GLN A 38 29.15 -15.22 -25.00
CA GLN A 38 30.58 -14.94 -24.84
C GLN A 38 30.80 -13.50 -25.30
N ALA A 39 31.01 -12.60 -24.33
CA ALA A 39 31.29 -11.22 -24.61
C ALA A 39 32.69 -11.15 -25.25
N PRO A 40 32.94 -10.24 -26.19
CA PRO A 40 34.32 -9.88 -26.53
C PRO A 40 35.05 -9.56 -25.22
N GLN A 41 36.33 -9.95 -25.09
CA GLN A 41 37.12 -9.67 -23.88
C GLN A 41 37.21 -8.15 -23.67
N LEU A 42 36.23 -7.61 -22.96
CA LEU A 42 36.19 -6.21 -22.57
C LEU A 42 37.19 -6.05 -21.44
N ASP A 43 38.07 -5.05 -21.54
CA ASP A 43 39.02 -4.72 -20.47
C ASP A 43 38.31 -4.69 -19.12
N GLN A 44 38.78 -5.47 -18.15
CA GLN A 44 38.16 -5.58 -16.82
C GLN A 44 37.98 -4.21 -16.16
N LYS A 45 38.90 -3.27 -16.43
CA LYS A 45 38.84 -1.87 -15.97
C LYS A 45 37.65 -1.09 -16.54
N LYS A 46 37.28 -1.31 -17.81
CA LYS A 46 36.12 -0.64 -18.43
C LYS A 46 34.81 -1.14 -17.85
N LEU A 47 34.72 -2.44 -17.57
CA LEU A 47 33.54 -3.04 -16.95
C LEU A 47 33.33 -2.57 -15.51
N GLN A 48 34.41 -2.48 -14.71
CA GLN A 48 34.35 -1.93 -13.36
C GLN A 48 33.88 -0.46 -13.36
N ARG A 49 34.46 0.37 -14.24
CA ARG A 49 34.08 1.78 -14.38
C ARG A 49 32.62 1.96 -14.78
N GLN A 50 32.09 1.11 -15.66
CA GLN A 50 30.68 1.14 -16.05
C GLN A 50 29.76 0.78 -14.87
N LYS A 51 30.10 -0.25 -14.09
CA LYS A 51 29.34 -0.64 -12.89
C LYS A 51 29.32 0.46 -11.84
N GLU A 52 30.45 1.08 -11.56
CA GLU A 52 30.56 2.20 -10.61
C GLU A 52 29.72 3.40 -11.06
N LEU A 53 29.72 3.71 -12.35
CA LEU A 53 28.90 4.77 -12.94
C LEU A 53 27.40 4.47 -12.84
N GLU A 54 26.98 3.24 -13.10
CA GLU A 54 25.59 2.79 -12.96
C GLU A 54 25.14 2.84 -11.50
N GLU A 55 25.96 2.35 -10.58
CA GLU A 55 25.68 2.39 -9.15
C GLU A 55 25.59 3.83 -8.63
N ALA A 56 26.50 4.71 -9.06
CA ALA A 56 26.46 6.13 -8.71
C ALA A 56 25.20 6.82 -9.26
N LYS A 57 24.72 6.45 -10.46
CA LYS A 57 23.47 6.97 -11.02
C LYS A 57 22.25 6.48 -10.24
N LEU A 58 22.22 5.20 -9.86
CA LEU A 58 21.14 4.62 -9.06
C LEU A 58 21.06 5.28 -7.68
N ARG A 59 22.20 5.45 -7.00
CA ARG A 59 22.27 6.14 -5.70
C ARG A 59 21.75 7.58 -5.76
N LYS A 60 21.94 8.29 -6.88
CA LYS A 60 21.42 9.65 -7.09
C LYS A 60 19.92 9.70 -7.40
N GLN A 61 19.35 8.61 -7.95
CA GLN A 61 17.93 8.54 -8.30
C GLN A 61 17.05 8.12 -7.13
N ILE A 62 17.59 7.36 -6.18
CA ILE A 62 16.88 6.96 -4.97
C ILE A 62 16.98 8.10 -3.96
N ILE A 63 16.03 9.04 -4.01
CA ILE A 63 15.80 9.96 -2.90
C ILE A 63 15.14 9.13 -1.80
N THR A 64 15.94 8.53 -0.92
CA THR A 64 15.42 7.93 0.30
C THR A 64 14.95 9.08 1.18
N PRO A 65 13.64 9.20 1.49
CA PRO A 65 13.20 10.21 2.45
C PRO A 65 13.98 9.99 3.76
N PRO A 66 14.39 11.06 4.45
CA PRO A 66 15.04 10.91 5.74
C PRO A 66 14.11 10.13 6.67
N ILE A 67 14.70 9.26 7.47
CA ILE A 67 13.96 8.53 8.50
C ILE A 67 13.34 9.58 9.43
N ASP A 68 12.03 9.46 9.66
CA ASP A 68 11.32 10.33 10.58
C ASP A 68 11.99 10.22 11.97
N PRO A 69 12.46 11.33 12.56
CA PRO A 69 13.11 11.29 13.88
C PRO A 69 12.23 10.64 14.95
N ASP A 70 10.89 10.73 14.82
CA ASP A 70 9.95 10.14 15.77
C ASP A 70 9.77 8.63 15.59
N SER A 71 10.15 8.09 14.42
CA SER A 71 10.05 6.65 14.15
C SER A 71 11.11 5.81 14.87
N VAL A 72 12.22 6.44 15.28
CA VAL A 72 13.29 5.77 16.02
C VAL A 72 13.06 5.99 17.51
N PRO A 73 12.67 4.94 18.27
CA PRO A 73 12.42 5.10 19.69
C PRO A 73 13.69 5.51 20.43
N HIS A 74 13.58 6.50 21.31
CA HIS A 74 14.71 7.01 22.06
C HIS A 74 15.29 5.89 22.95
N PRO A 75 16.62 5.63 22.97
CA PRO A 75 17.21 4.52 23.74
C PRO A 75 16.83 4.50 25.22
N PHE A 76 16.60 5.67 25.82
CA PHE A 76 16.11 5.83 27.19
C PHE A 76 14.78 5.12 27.48
N TRP A 77 13.93 4.91 26.47
CA TRP A 77 12.64 4.23 26.66
C TRP A 77 12.79 2.74 27.00
N PHE A 78 13.94 2.13 26.69
CA PHE A 78 14.22 0.72 26.96
C PHE A 78 14.90 0.49 28.32
N ASN A 79 15.08 1.54 29.12
CA ASN A 79 15.62 1.42 30.47
C ASN A 79 14.73 0.53 31.35
N ALA A 80 15.36 -0.34 32.14
CA ALA A 80 14.68 -1.29 33.02
C ALA A 80 13.73 -0.59 34.02
N ASP A 81 14.08 0.62 34.46
CA ASP A 81 13.26 1.44 35.38
C ASP A 81 11.89 1.82 34.82
N ARG A 82 11.74 1.80 33.49
CA ARG A 82 10.46 2.09 32.81
C ARG A 82 9.67 0.83 32.45
N GLN A 83 10.24 -0.36 32.65
CA GLN A 83 9.55 -1.61 32.40
C GLN A 83 8.50 -1.85 33.48
N ARG A 84 7.24 -2.00 33.06
CA ARG A 84 6.17 -2.43 33.96
C ARG A 84 6.25 -3.93 34.16
N GLN A 85 6.14 -4.38 35.40
CA GLN A 85 6.06 -5.81 35.70
C GLN A 85 4.78 -6.39 35.07
N SER A 86 4.90 -7.54 34.39
CA SER A 86 3.75 -8.26 33.86
C SER A 86 2.90 -8.81 35.00
N ALA A 87 1.60 -8.52 35.00
CA ALA A 87 0.67 -9.13 35.93
C ALA A 87 0.57 -10.64 35.68
N ILE A 88 0.59 -11.44 36.74
CA ILE A 88 0.30 -12.87 36.67
C ILE A 88 -1.21 -13.01 36.52
N LEU A 89 -1.62 -13.64 35.44
CA LEU A 89 -3.03 -13.84 35.12
C LEU A 89 -3.54 -15.11 35.78
N SER A 90 -4.79 -15.09 36.25
CA SER A 90 -5.44 -16.30 36.74
C SER A 90 -5.76 -17.23 35.55
N GLU A 91 -5.77 -18.54 35.79
CA GLU A 91 -6.14 -19.53 34.77
C GLU A 91 -7.52 -19.25 34.16
N LYS A 92 -8.49 -18.82 34.99
CA LYS A 92 -9.83 -18.42 34.53
C LYS A 92 -9.78 -17.27 33.51
N GLU A 93 -8.96 -16.26 33.76
CA GLU A 93 -8.82 -15.09 32.86
C GLU A 93 -8.15 -15.47 31.54
N LEU A 94 -7.24 -16.46 31.56
CA LEU A 94 -6.62 -16.98 30.35
C LEU A 94 -7.64 -17.74 29.50
N GLU A 95 -8.43 -18.62 30.12
CA GLU A 95 -9.49 -19.37 29.44
C GLU A 95 -10.55 -18.45 28.82
N GLU A 96 -10.97 -17.40 29.54
CA GLU A 96 -11.92 -16.40 29.03
C GLU A 96 -11.36 -15.66 27.81
N ARG A 97 -10.10 -15.23 27.86
CA ARG A 97 -9.45 -14.58 26.72
C ARG A 97 -9.36 -15.51 25.52
N ASP A 98 -8.99 -16.77 25.73
CA ASP A 98 -8.90 -17.76 24.66
C ASP A 98 -10.26 -18.02 24.01
N LEU A 99 -11.34 -18.04 24.80
CA LEU A 99 -12.70 -18.18 24.29
C LEU A 99 -13.09 -16.96 23.43
N ILE A 100 -12.84 -15.74 23.93
CA ILE A 100 -13.10 -14.49 23.20
C ILE A 100 -12.32 -14.45 21.89
N LEU A 101 -11.05 -14.86 21.88
CA LEU A 101 -10.23 -14.88 20.66
C LEU A 101 -10.76 -15.87 19.63
N LYS A 102 -11.25 -17.04 20.07
CA LYS A 102 -11.90 -18.01 19.18
C LYS A 102 -13.19 -17.43 18.57
N ASP A 103 -14.01 -16.75 19.36
CA ASP A 103 -15.22 -16.08 18.88
C ASP A 103 -14.92 -14.93 17.92
N TRP A 104 -13.93 -14.11 18.24
CA TRP A 104 -13.46 -13.03 17.39
C TRP A 104 -12.98 -13.55 16.03
N SER A 105 -12.21 -14.64 16.03
CA SER A 105 -11.74 -15.28 14.80
C SER A 105 -12.91 -15.76 13.92
N ARG A 106 -13.94 -16.39 14.53
CA ARG A 106 -15.16 -16.79 13.83
C ARG A 106 -15.90 -15.61 13.23
N LEU A 107 -16.09 -14.54 14.00
CA LEU A 107 -16.76 -13.32 13.55
C LEU A 107 -16.02 -12.65 12.39
N GLN A 108 -14.70 -12.54 12.48
CA GLN A 108 -13.89 -11.96 11.41
C GLN A 108 -13.92 -12.78 10.13
N MET A 109 -13.89 -14.11 10.24
CA MET A 109 -14.06 -14.99 9.08
C MET A 109 -15.43 -14.77 8.42
N ASN A 110 -16.50 -14.70 9.20
CA ASN A 110 -17.85 -14.45 8.68
C ASN A 110 -17.96 -13.09 7.97
N ASN A 111 -17.42 -12.03 8.58
CA ASN A 111 -17.37 -10.69 7.98
C ASN A 111 -16.59 -10.70 6.66
N HIS A 112 -15.45 -11.39 6.63
CA HIS A 112 -14.64 -11.52 5.43
C HIS A 112 -15.40 -12.25 4.32
N MET A 113 -16.05 -13.38 4.63
CA MET A 113 -16.87 -14.13 3.67
C MET A 113 -18.02 -13.28 3.12
N ALA A 114 -18.73 -12.53 3.98
CA ALA A 114 -19.80 -11.63 3.56
C ALA A 114 -19.30 -10.50 2.65
N CYS A 115 -18.13 -9.94 2.95
CA CYS A 115 -17.48 -8.93 2.10
C CYS A 115 -17.13 -9.50 0.71
N LEU A 116 -16.52 -10.69 0.67
CA LEU A 116 -16.20 -11.38 -0.59
C LEU A 116 -17.44 -11.70 -1.42
N GLN A 117 -18.51 -12.17 -0.78
CA GLN A 117 -19.79 -12.41 -1.44
C GLN A 117 -20.36 -11.12 -2.03
N SER A 118 -20.34 -10.03 -1.26
CA SER A 118 -20.81 -8.71 -1.70
C SER A 118 -20.03 -8.20 -2.91
N ILE A 119 -18.69 -8.33 -2.89
CA ILE A 119 -17.83 -7.97 -4.02
C ILE A 119 -18.17 -8.83 -5.24
N LYS A 120 -18.30 -10.15 -5.06
CA LYS A 120 -18.65 -11.08 -6.16
C LYS A 120 -19.99 -10.71 -6.80
N ILE A 121 -21.00 -10.37 -6.00
CA ILE A 121 -22.31 -9.92 -6.49
C ILE A 121 -22.15 -8.62 -7.27
N LYS A 122 -21.49 -7.59 -6.71
CA LYS A 122 -21.26 -6.30 -7.37
C LYS A 122 -20.54 -6.46 -8.71
N VAL A 123 -19.51 -7.31 -8.77
CA VAL A 123 -18.79 -7.61 -10.01
C VAL A 123 -19.70 -8.29 -11.03
N LYS A 124 -20.48 -9.30 -10.62
CA LYS A 124 -21.44 -9.99 -11.51
C LYS A 124 -22.50 -9.03 -12.05
N CYS A 125 -23.06 -8.17 -11.20
CA CYS A 125 -24.02 -7.15 -11.61
C CYS A 125 -23.39 -6.17 -12.61
N ARG A 126 -22.16 -5.70 -12.35
CA ARG A 126 -21.43 -4.85 -13.30
C ARG A 126 -21.21 -5.54 -14.64
N THR A 127 -20.79 -6.81 -14.65
CA THR A 127 -20.55 -7.53 -15.91
C THR A 127 -21.82 -7.74 -16.71
N ASN A 128 -22.93 -8.09 -16.03
CA ASN A 128 -24.22 -8.28 -16.69
C ASN A 128 -24.73 -6.97 -17.28
N ALA A 129 -24.67 -5.87 -16.52
CA ALA A 129 -25.08 -4.54 -16.99
C ALA A 129 -24.26 -4.10 -18.23
N LEU A 130 -22.94 -4.38 -18.26
CA LEU A 130 -22.11 -4.07 -19.44
C LEU A 130 -22.45 -4.94 -20.66
N GLN A 131 -22.85 -6.20 -20.45
CA GLN A 131 -23.29 -7.08 -21.54
C GLN A 131 -24.63 -6.63 -22.13
N GLU A 132 -25.56 -6.20 -21.28
CA GLU A 132 -26.85 -5.62 -21.71
C GLU A 132 -26.62 -4.30 -22.44
N LEU A 133 -25.81 -3.40 -21.88
CA LEU A 133 -25.44 -2.13 -22.51
C LEU A 133 -24.82 -2.35 -23.90
N LYS A 134 -23.97 -3.36 -24.07
CA LYS A 134 -23.38 -3.68 -25.38
C LYS A 134 -24.42 -4.13 -26.41
N LYS A 135 -25.47 -4.85 -25.99
CA LYS A 135 -26.56 -5.29 -26.87
C LYS A 135 -27.42 -4.11 -27.32
N GLU A 136 -27.62 -3.13 -26.45
CA GLU A 136 -28.41 -1.93 -26.75
C GLU A 136 -27.61 -0.89 -27.56
N SER A 137 -26.35 -0.64 -27.19
CA SER A 137 -25.49 0.35 -27.85
C SER A 137 -24.01 0.06 -27.65
N GLU A 138 -23.33 -0.27 -28.75
CA GLU A 138 -21.88 -0.49 -28.75
C GLU A 138 -21.09 0.81 -28.48
N PHE A 139 -21.63 1.97 -28.90
CA PHE A 139 -21.00 3.26 -28.65
C PHE A 139 -20.91 3.57 -27.15
N LEU A 140 -22.00 3.40 -26.40
CA LEU A 140 -22.03 3.64 -24.96
C LEU A 140 -21.14 2.64 -24.21
N TYR A 141 -21.12 1.38 -24.64
CA TYR A 141 -20.21 0.37 -24.08
C TYR A 141 -18.74 0.78 -24.22
N ASN A 142 -18.33 1.26 -25.39
CA ASN A 142 -16.96 1.70 -25.63
C ASN A 142 -16.57 2.90 -24.75
N GLN A 143 -17.50 3.83 -24.50
CA GLN A 143 -17.28 4.94 -23.59
C GLN A 143 -17.21 4.48 -22.12
N ALA A 144 -18.10 3.60 -21.68
CA ALA A 144 -18.18 3.13 -20.29
C ALA A 144 -16.97 2.31 -19.82
N ILE A 145 -16.21 1.71 -20.74
CA ILE A 145 -14.99 0.94 -20.42
C ILE A 145 -13.78 1.84 -20.18
N LEU A 146 -13.81 3.08 -20.67
CA LEU A 146 -12.70 4.00 -20.49
C LEU A 146 -12.51 4.32 -19.01
N VAL A 147 -11.24 4.36 -18.58
CA VAL A 147 -10.88 4.75 -17.23
C VAL A 147 -11.05 6.25 -17.09
N ASP A 148 -11.83 6.67 -16.11
CA ASP A 148 -11.99 8.08 -15.79
C ASP A 148 -10.69 8.64 -15.18
N ARG A 149 -10.06 9.58 -15.89
CA ARG A 149 -8.81 10.22 -15.46
C ARG A 149 -9.05 11.27 -14.38
N GLN A 150 -10.28 11.76 -14.22
CA GLN A 150 -10.64 12.77 -13.22
C GLN A 150 -10.78 12.16 -11.82
N MET A 151 -10.86 10.84 -11.71
CA MET A 151 -10.96 10.15 -10.43
C MET A 151 -9.75 10.40 -9.50
N PHE A 152 -8.60 10.80 -10.04
CA PHE A 152 -7.39 11.04 -9.26
C PHE A 152 -6.98 12.52 -9.27
N PRO A 153 -6.63 13.11 -8.10
CA PRO A 153 -6.48 12.48 -6.78
C PRO A 153 -7.82 12.29 -6.04
N LEU A 154 -8.11 11.06 -5.60
CA LEU A 154 -9.26 10.76 -4.75
C LEU A 154 -8.90 10.98 -3.28
N THR A 155 -9.57 11.90 -2.60
CA THR A 155 -9.44 12.12 -1.16
C THR A 155 -10.70 11.68 -0.44
N LEU A 156 -10.55 10.74 0.51
CA LEU A 156 -11.64 10.25 1.35
C LEU A 156 -11.26 10.51 2.81
N VAL A 157 -12.15 11.18 3.55
CA VAL A 157 -12.01 11.36 4.99
C VAL A 157 -12.80 10.24 5.67
N GLY A 158 -12.17 9.57 6.63
CA GLY A 158 -12.83 8.52 7.41
C GLY A 158 -13.98 9.06 8.25
N PRO A 159 -14.89 8.20 8.73
CA PRO A 159 -15.93 8.61 9.66
C PRO A 159 -15.30 9.14 10.96
N VAL A 160 -15.96 10.11 11.59
CA VAL A 160 -15.60 10.66 12.91
C VAL A 160 -16.49 10.01 13.97
N GLU A 161 -15.96 9.76 15.17
CA GLU A 161 -16.74 9.18 16.28
C GLU A 161 -17.95 10.04 16.65
N THR A 162 -17.76 11.36 16.71
CA THR A 162 -18.83 12.34 16.94
C THR A 162 -18.83 13.35 15.79
N PRO A 163 -19.97 13.62 15.14
CA PRO A 163 -20.04 14.64 14.09
C PRO A 163 -19.73 16.04 14.68
N PRO A 164 -19.17 16.96 13.88
CA PRO A 164 -18.85 18.30 14.35
C PRO A 164 -20.12 19.07 14.75
N LEU A 165 -20.02 19.88 15.81
CA LEU A 165 -21.07 20.84 16.16
C LEU A 165 -20.94 22.10 15.29
N ASP A 166 -22.08 22.56 14.77
CA ASP A 166 -22.16 23.82 14.03
C ASP A 166 -21.79 25.00 14.96
N GLY A 167 -20.82 25.81 14.52
CA GLY A 167 -20.40 27.00 15.25
C GLY A 167 -19.49 26.74 16.46
N TYR A 168 -18.95 25.53 16.62
CA TYR A 168 -17.96 25.27 17.65
C TYR A 168 -16.63 25.99 17.35
N GLU A 169 -16.36 27.05 18.10
CA GLU A 169 -15.05 27.69 18.14
C GLU A 169 -14.19 27.00 19.20
N ALA A 170 -13.20 26.23 18.74
CA ALA A 170 -12.26 25.59 19.65
C ALA A 170 -11.45 26.67 20.41
N PRO A 171 -11.34 26.57 21.74
CA PRO A 171 -10.86 27.66 22.60
C PRO A 171 -9.39 28.08 22.40
N ASP A 172 -8.62 27.37 21.58
CA ASP A 172 -7.17 27.56 21.44
C ASP A 172 -6.70 27.99 20.03
N PHE A 173 -7.60 28.41 19.13
CA PHE A 173 -7.19 28.94 17.81
C PHE A 173 -7.39 30.45 17.69
N VAL A 174 -6.53 31.23 18.32
CA VAL A 174 -6.16 32.54 17.77
C VAL A 174 -5.34 32.26 16.50
N THR A 175 -6.03 32.00 15.39
CA THR A 175 -5.34 31.93 14.10
C THR A 175 -4.82 33.31 13.75
N GLU A 176 -3.50 33.49 13.72
CA GLU A 176 -2.81 34.68 13.18
C GLU A 176 -2.99 34.81 11.65
N LYS A 177 -4.14 34.42 11.10
CA LYS A 177 -4.48 34.54 9.67
C LYS A 177 -5.25 35.82 9.34
N LYS A 178 -5.42 36.74 10.31
CA LYS A 178 -6.08 38.04 10.07
C LYS A 178 -5.17 39.14 9.48
N HIS A 179 -3.87 38.89 9.28
CA HIS A 179 -2.94 39.92 8.78
C HIS A 179 -2.51 39.79 7.30
N ALA A 180 -2.95 38.78 6.55
CA ALA A 180 -2.51 38.58 5.17
C ALA A 180 -3.39 39.27 4.09
N THR A 181 -4.51 39.90 4.45
CA THR A 181 -5.47 40.48 3.47
C THR A 181 -5.50 42.01 3.40
N GLN A 182 -4.54 42.73 4.00
CA GLN A 182 -4.53 44.20 3.98
C GLN A 182 -3.42 44.86 3.13
N LEU A 183 -2.66 44.12 2.31
CA LEU A 183 -1.57 44.70 1.50
C LEU A 183 -1.63 44.37 0.01
N THR A 184 -2.79 44.57 -0.62
CA THR A 184 -2.88 44.69 -2.10
C THR A 184 -3.76 45.87 -2.50
N HIS A 185 -3.40 47.07 -2.05
CA HIS A 185 -3.73 48.32 -2.72
C HIS A 185 -2.61 49.33 -2.52
N ILE A 186 -1.48 49.11 -3.20
CA ILE A 186 -0.59 50.21 -3.57
C ILE A 186 -0.41 50.12 -5.08
N ARG A 187 -1.01 51.11 -5.72
CA ARG A 187 -0.99 51.39 -7.16
C ARG A 187 0.23 52.27 -7.41
N TRP A 188 1.17 51.81 -8.24
CA TRP A 188 2.07 52.61 -9.08
C TRP A 188 2.43 51.80 -10.31
#